data_AF-A0A3A5L1U6-F1
#
_entry.id   AF-A0A3A5L1U6-F1
#
_cell.length_a   1.000
_cell.length_b   1.000
_cell.length_c   1.000
_cell.angle_alpha   90.00
_cell.angle_beta   90.00
_cell.angle_gamma   90.00
#
_symmetry.space_group_name_H-M   'P 1'
#
loop_
_entity.id
_entity.type
_entity.pdbx_description
1 polymer ?
#
loop_
_entity_poly.entity_id
_entity_poly.type
_entity_poly.pdbx_seq_one_letter_code
_entity_poly.pdbx_strand_id
1 'polypeptide(L)'
;MNNKVFSQRFNRELALLDFPEDITEKTKAVAKVFGVTRHLANAMLFGHLLPSPEQLDKIAEILEVCPQWLSGATDRKKAYSGRETVETE
;
A
#
# COMPACT_ATOMS: atom_id res chain seq x y z
N MET A 1 12.29 0.17 -6.34
CA MET A 1 11.15 0.62 -5.50
C MET A 1 11.37 2.07 -5.11
N ASN A 2 10.34 2.92 -5.05
CA ASN A 2 10.45 4.36 -4.81
C ASN A 2 9.32 4.86 -3.89
N ASN A 3 9.68 5.46 -2.75
CA ASN A 3 8.73 5.89 -1.72
C ASN A 3 7.73 6.94 -2.23
N LYS A 4 8.15 7.83 -3.15
CA LYS A 4 7.27 8.85 -3.74
C LYS A 4 6.24 8.23 -4.69
N VAL A 5 6.68 7.27 -5.51
CA VAL A 5 5.79 6.54 -6.42
C VAL A 5 4.80 5.70 -5.63
N PHE A 6 5.30 5.04 -4.58
CA PHE A 6 4.46 4.31 -3.63
C PHE A 6 3.40 5.20 -3.01
N SER A 7 3.76 6.34 -2.41
CA SER A 7 2.76 7.19 -1.77
C SER A 7 1.74 7.72 -2.76
N GLN A 8 2.15 8.08 -3.98
CA GLN A 8 1.23 8.53 -5.01
C GLN A 8 0.22 7.44 -5.40
N ARG A 9 0.69 6.22 -5.69
CA ARG A 9 -0.16 5.08 -6.07
C ARG A 9 -1.04 4.64 -4.91
N PHE A 10 -0.48 4.58 -3.71
CA PHE A 10 -1.22 4.27 -2.49
C PHE A 10 -2.35 5.26 -2.25
N ASN A 11 -2.08 6.56 -2.26
CA ASN A 11 -3.12 7.59 -2.09
C ASN A 11 -4.20 7.52 -3.16
N ARG A 12 -3.83 7.18 -4.40
CA ARG A 12 -4.80 7.00 -5.49
C ARG A 12 -5.74 5.82 -5.23
N GLU A 13 -5.21 4.66 -4.85
CA GLU A 13 -6.08 3.51 -4.56
C GLU A 13 -6.95 3.78 -3.32
N LEU A 14 -6.43 4.45 -2.28
CA LEU A 14 -7.25 4.86 -1.14
C LEU A 14 -8.42 5.77 -1.54
N ALA A 15 -8.20 6.71 -2.47
CA ALA A 15 -9.26 7.58 -2.96
C ALA A 15 -10.32 6.81 -3.78
N LEU A 16 -9.93 5.75 -4.48
CA LEU A 16 -10.87 4.87 -5.20
C LEU A 16 -11.70 3.98 -4.25
N LEU A 17 -11.19 3.73 -3.04
CA LEU A 17 -11.89 3.02 -1.97
C LEU A 17 -12.68 3.95 -1.04
N ASP A 18 -12.93 5.19 -1.46
CA ASP A 18 -13.65 6.21 -0.70
C ASP A 18 -13.08 6.47 0.70
N PHE A 19 -11.74 6.38 0.86
CA PHE A 19 -11.10 6.81 2.10
C PHE A 19 -11.34 8.32 2.34
N PRO A 20 -11.39 8.74 3.61
CA PRO A 20 -11.56 10.15 3.95
C PRO A 20 -10.53 11.06 3.28
N GLU A 21 -10.95 12.26 2.87
CA GLU A 21 -10.04 13.29 2.36
C GLU A 21 -9.28 14.00 3.48
N ASP A 22 -9.90 14.18 4.65
CA ASP A 22 -9.22 14.75 5.83
C ASP A 22 -8.05 13.86 6.24
N ILE A 23 -6.86 14.46 6.36
CA ILE A 23 -5.63 13.71 6.58
C ILE A 23 -5.62 12.97 7.92
N THR A 24 -6.26 13.52 8.95
CA THR A 24 -6.30 12.92 10.28
C THR A 24 -7.17 11.67 10.27
N GLU A 25 -8.36 11.78 9.67
CA GLU A 25 -9.28 10.64 9.51
C GLU A 25 -8.73 9.60 8.54
N LYS A 26 -8.12 10.03 7.43
CA LYS A 26 -7.43 9.15 6.48
C LYS A 26 -6.34 8.35 7.16
N THR A 27 -5.50 8.99 7.96
CA THR A 27 -4.42 8.34 8.70
C THR A 27 -4.95 7.31 9.70
N LYS A 28 -6.06 7.62 10.40
CA LYS A 28 -6.73 6.67 11.30
C LYS A 28 -7.32 5.48 10.54
N ALA A 29 -7.98 5.73 9.42
CA ALA A 29 -8.56 4.70 8.58
C ALA A 29 -7.47 3.76 8.03
N VAL A 30 -6.38 4.31 7.51
CA VAL A 30 -5.23 3.53 7.02
C VAL A 30 -4.62 2.70 8.15
N ALA A 31 -4.36 3.30 9.31
CA ALA A 31 -3.84 2.57 10.46
C ALA A 31 -4.73 1.36 10.84
N LYS A 32 -6.05 1.55 10.80
CA LYS A 32 -7.03 0.51 11.13
C LYS A 32 -7.12 -0.58 10.06
N VAL A 33 -7.27 -0.20 8.79
CA VAL A 33 -7.49 -1.13 7.66
C VAL A 33 -6.26 -1.98 7.41
N PHE A 34 -5.06 -1.38 7.43
CA PHE A 34 -3.81 -2.09 7.13
C PHE A 34 -3.11 -2.64 8.38
N GLY A 35 -3.69 -2.47 9.57
CA GLY A 35 -3.12 -2.99 10.83
C GLY A 35 -1.76 -2.39 11.19
N VAL A 36 -1.55 -1.09 10.91
CA VAL A 36 -0.29 -0.39 11.15
C VAL A 36 -0.45 0.72 12.19
N THR A 37 0.66 1.20 12.75
CA THR A 37 0.62 2.37 13.65
C THR A 37 0.28 3.64 12.86
N ARG A 38 -0.32 4.65 13.53
CA ARG A 38 -0.61 5.95 12.88
C ARG A 38 0.64 6.63 12.33
N HIS A 39 1.77 6.50 13.03
CA HIS A 39 3.05 7.04 12.57
C HIS A 39 3.47 6.39 11.25
N LEU A 40 3.32 5.07 11.13
CA LEU A 40 3.65 4.35 9.90
C LEU A 40 2.68 4.69 8.76
N ALA A 41 1.38 4.74 9.05
CA ALA A 41 0.36 5.18 8.11
C ALA A 41 0.68 6.59 7.55
N ASN A 42 1.00 7.53 8.44
CA ASN A 42 1.38 8.89 8.06
C ASN A 42 2.65 8.89 7.18
N ALA A 43 3.68 8.14 7.58
CA ALA A 43 4.92 8.03 6.79
C ALA A 43 4.68 7.43 5.40
N MET A 44 3.79 6.46 5.25
CA MET A 44 3.38 5.87 3.97
C MET A 44 2.61 6.87 3.10
N LEU A 45 1.61 7.55 3.67
CA LEU A 45 0.78 8.53 2.97
C LEU A 45 1.60 9.69 2.39
N PHE A 46 2.65 10.12 3.10
CA PHE A 46 3.52 11.22 2.67
C PHE A 46 4.78 10.77 1.92
N GLY A 47 5.00 9.46 1.73
CA GLY A 47 6.15 8.94 0.99
C GLY A 47 7.48 9.07 1.73
N HIS A 48 7.45 9.18 3.06
CA HIS A 48 8.64 9.10 3.90
C HIS A 48 9.12 7.66 4.08
N LEU A 49 8.24 6.68 3.93
CA LEU A 49 8.55 5.27 4.15
C LEU A 49 7.93 4.38 3.08
N LEU A 50 8.71 3.41 2.63
CA LEU A 50 8.23 2.25 1.88
C LEU A 50 8.05 1.07 2.85
N PRO A 51 6.92 0.35 2.81
CA PRO A 51 6.70 -0.82 3.67
C PRO A 51 7.72 -1.93 3.39
N SER A 52 7.92 -2.84 4.36
CA SER A 52 8.68 -4.08 4.11
C SER A 52 8.00 -4.92 3.01
N PRO A 53 8.71 -5.84 2.34
CA PRO A 53 8.09 -6.70 1.32
C PRO A 53 6.83 -7.42 1.80
N GLU A 54 6.82 -7.92 3.03
CA GLU A 54 5.66 -8.61 3.62
C GLU A 54 4.50 -7.65 3.90
N GLN A 55 4.79 -6.43 4.38
CA GLN A 55 3.76 -5.42 4.61
C GLN A 55 3.20 -4.89 3.29
N LEU A 56 4.06 -4.67 2.30
CA LEU A 56 3.68 -4.23 0.97
C LEU A 56 2.76 -5.24 0.31
N ASP A 57 3.05 -6.53 0.44
CA ASP A 57 2.21 -7.62 -0.09
C ASP A 57 0.82 -7.62 0.55
N LYS A 58 0.72 -7.50 1.88
CA LYS A 58 -0.56 -7.38 2.60
C LYS A 58 -1.35 -6.13 2.20
N ILE A 59 -0.68 -5.00 2.03
CA ILE A 59 -1.32 -3.76 1.57
C ILE A 59 -1.85 -3.96 0.14
N ALA A 60 -1.03 -4.57 -0.73
CA ALA A 60 -1.36 -4.84 -2.12
C ALA A 60 -2.53 -5.81 -2.27
N GLU A 61 -2.62 -6.82 -1.39
CA GLU A 61 -3.74 -7.75 -1.26
C GLU A 61 -5.05 -7.01 -0.93
N ILE A 62 -5.04 -6.17 0.12
CA ILE A 62 -6.24 -5.39 0.53
C ILE A 62 -6.68 -4.41 -0.56
N LEU A 63 -5.72 -3.82 -1.29
CA LEU A 63 -6.00 -2.91 -2.40
C LEU A 63 -6.29 -3.64 -3.72
N GLU A 64 -6.18 -4.97 -3.75
CA GLU A 64 -6.34 -5.82 -4.94
C GLU A 64 -5.44 -5.41 -6.14
N VAL A 65 -4.23 -4.89 -5.86
CA VAL A 65 -3.26 -4.45 -6.88
C VAL A 65 -1.94 -5.19 -6.78
N CYS A 66 -1.15 -5.21 -7.86
CA CYS A 66 0.19 -5.81 -7.85
C CYS A 66 1.17 -5.06 -6.91
N PRO A 67 1.90 -5.74 -5.99
CA PRO A 67 2.85 -5.09 -5.07
C PRO A 67 4.06 -4.45 -5.78
N GLN A 68 4.50 -5.04 -6.90
CA GLN A 68 5.57 -4.46 -7.72
C GLN A 68 5.13 -3.14 -8.36
N TRP A 69 3.86 -3.06 -8.79
CA TRP A 69 3.31 -1.81 -9.27
C TRP A 69 3.13 -0.82 -8.12
N LEU A 70 2.57 -1.26 -6.98
CA LEU A 70 2.35 -0.38 -5.85
C LEU A 70 3.66 0.27 -5.35
N SER A 71 4.76 -0.49 -5.28
CA SER A 71 6.08 0.02 -4.87
C SER A 71 6.84 0.84 -5.94
N GLY A 72 6.30 0.97 -7.15
CA GLY A 72 6.98 1.61 -8.26
C GLY A 72 8.14 0.82 -8.86
N ALA A 73 8.19 -0.50 -8.65
CA ALA A 73 9.15 -1.38 -9.32
C ALA A 73 8.79 -1.65 -10.79
N THR A 74 7.51 -1.53 -11.15
CA THR A 74 7.02 -1.60 -12.52
C THR A 74 5.93 -0.56 -12.77
N ASP A 75 5.79 -0.09 -14.00
CA ASP A 75 4.68 0.80 -14.41
C ASP A 75 3.45 0.03 -14.88
N ARG A 76 3.56 -1.28 -15.05
CA ARG A 76 2.45 -2.13 -15.48
C ARG A 76 1.51 -2.43 -14.31
N LYS A 77 0.37 -1.74 -14.24
CA LYS A 77 -0.70 -2.08 -13.28
C LYS A 77 -1.28 -3.44 -13.65
N LYS A 78 -1.23 -4.38 -12.71
CA LYS A 78 -1.86 -5.70 -12.79
C LYS A 78 -2.68 -5.92 -11.52
N ALA A 79 -3.68 -6.78 -11.59
CA ALA A 79 -4.38 -7.27 -10.42
C ALA A 79 -3.41 -7.97 -9.46
N TYR A 80 -3.75 -7.99 -8.17
CA TYR A 80 -3.03 -8.82 -7.21
C TYR A 80 -3.14 -10.29 -7.63
N SER A 81 -2.01 -10.94 -7.88
CA SER A 81 -2.00 -12.34 -8.34
C SER A 81 -1.84 -13.35 -7.20
N GLY A 82 -1.84 -12.90 -5.93
CA GLY A 82 -1.49 -13.74 -4.79
C GLY A 82 -0.04 -14.19 -4.82
N ARG A 83 0.51 -14.53 -3.65
CA ARG A 83 1.56 -15.54 -3.60
C ARG A 83 0.91 -16.85 -4.03
N GLU A 84 1.25 -17.37 -5.21
CA GLU A 84 1.47 -18.81 -5.29
C GLU A 84 2.48 -19.10 -4.19
N THR A 85 2.01 -19.69 -3.10
CA THR A 85 2.87 -20.17 -2.02
C THR A 85 3.88 -21.10 -2.67
N VAL A 86 5.11 -20.64 -2.83
CA VAL A 86 6.24 -21.52 -3.02
C VAL A 86 6.39 -22.25 -1.68
N GLU A 87 5.57 -23.30 -1.47
CA GLU A 87 6.02 -24.47 -0.73
C GLU A 87 7.24 -24.96 -1.49
N THR A 88 8.40 -24.48 -1.05
CA THR A 88 9.65 -25.16 -1.37
C THR A 88 9.78 -26.23 -0.29
N GLU A 89 9.80 -27.47 -0.78
CA GLU A 89 9.99 -28.74 -0.08
C GLU A 89 11.11 -28.72 0.98
#